data_AF-A0A964GCJ0-F1
#
_entry.id   AF-A0A964GCJ0-F1
#
_cell.length_a   1.000
_cell.length_b   1.000
_cell.length_c   1.000
_cell.angle_alpha   90.00
_cell.angle_beta   90.00
_cell.angle_gamma   90.00
#
_symmetry.space_group_name_H-M   'P 1'
#
loop_
_entity.id
_entity.type
_entity.pdbx_description
1 polymer ?
#
loop_
_entity_poly.entity_id
_entity_poly.type
_entity_poly.pdbx_seq_one_letter_code
_entity_poly.pdbx_strand_id
1 'polypeptide(L)'
;MDVFWERNKNTIANNLMVEQPFTVPLGGFNFKGFIDRVDLIPGAKDEVEIIDYKAGKYEPGPVERGRQLLLYARGIEYIYPKYKVKRLTLELLNLPNPRTFEFNCG
;
A
#
# COMPACT_ATOMS: atom_id res chain seq x y z
N MET A 1 5.89 -10.86 18.89
CA MET A 1 4.57 -10.80 18.21
C MET A 1 3.90 -9.45 18.44
N ASP A 2 4.57 -8.50 19.12
CA ASP A 2 3.94 -7.30 19.67
C ASP A 2 3.97 -6.10 18.72
N VAL A 3 4.99 -5.97 17.86
CA VAL A 3 5.16 -4.78 16.99
C VAL A 3 4.01 -4.63 15.98
N PHE A 4 3.62 -5.71 15.31
CA PHE A 4 2.50 -5.67 14.36
C PHE A 4 1.20 -5.28 15.07
N TRP A 5 0.89 -5.98 16.17
CA TRP A 5 -0.35 -5.75 16.91
C TRP A 5 -0.43 -4.33 17.46
N GLU A 6 0.64 -3.86 18.11
CA GLU A 6 0.68 -2.52 18.69
C GLU A 6 0.50 -1.40 17.64
N ARG A 7 1.06 -1.58 16.44
CA ARG A 7 0.92 -0.60 15.35
C ARG A 7 -0.44 -0.64 14.66
N ASN A 8 -1.06 -1.82 14.57
CA ASN A 8 -2.23 -2.03 13.70
C ASN A 8 -3.55 -2.12 14.47
N LYS A 9 -3.55 -2.39 15.78
CA LYS A 9 -4.77 -2.63 16.57
C LYS A 9 -5.84 -1.54 16.44
N ASN A 10 -5.44 -0.30 16.19
CA ASN A 10 -6.36 0.85 16.06
C ASN A 10 -6.81 1.11 14.61
N THR A 11 -6.20 0.47 13.62
CA THR A 11 -6.49 0.70 12.18
C THR A 11 -6.99 -0.56 11.46
N ILE A 12 -6.90 -1.75 12.08
CA ILE A 12 -7.40 -3.02 11.49
C ILE A 12 -8.85 -2.89 11.00
N ALA A 13 -9.71 -2.16 11.71
CA ALA A 13 -11.10 -1.97 11.33
C ALA A 13 -11.29 -1.13 10.05
N ASN A 14 -10.26 -0.40 9.60
CA ASN A 14 -10.29 0.37 8.35
C ASN A 14 -10.00 -0.49 7.11
N ASN A 15 -9.69 -1.77 7.31
CA ASN A 15 -9.39 -2.69 6.22
C ASN A 15 -10.54 -2.73 5.21
N LEU A 16 -10.21 -2.42 3.97
CA LEU A 16 -11.12 -2.49 2.84
C LEU A 16 -10.89 -3.76 2.03
N MET A 17 -9.61 -4.10 1.79
CA MET A 17 -9.19 -5.25 1.01
C MET A 17 -7.88 -5.84 1.54
N VAL A 18 -7.70 -7.15 1.36
CA VAL A 18 -6.46 -7.89 1.64
C VAL A 18 -6.08 -8.76 0.45
N GLU A 19 -4.77 -8.99 0.29
CA GLU A 19 -4.16 -9.87 -0.73
C GLU A 19 -4.72 -9.67 -2.14
N GLN A 20 -4.85 -8.41 -2.58
CA GLN A 20 -5.53 -8.12 -3.83
C GLN A 20 -4.67 -8.39 -5.06
N PRO A 21 -5.04 -9.36 -5.92
CA PRO A 21 -4.41 -9.48 -7.22
C PRO A 21 -4.71 -8.26 -8.07
N PHE A 22 -3.73 -7.81 -8.84
CA PHE A 22 -3.94 -6.82 -9.86
C PHE A 22 -3.29 -7.18 -11.19
N THR A 23 -3.88 -6.68 -12.27
CA THR A 23 -3.29 -6.69 -13.60
C THR A 23 -3.45 -5.30 -14.19
N VAL A 24 -2.34 -4.64 -14.53
CA VAL A 24 -2.34 -3.31 -15.13
C VAL A 24 -1.57 -3.33 -16.47
N PRO A 25 -2.15 -2.80 -17.55
CA PRO A 25 -1.44 -2.63 -18.81
C PRO A 25 -0.44 -1.47 -18.70
N LEU A 26 0.83 -1.72 -19.07
CA LEU A 26 1.90 -0.72 -19.08
C LEU A 26 2.79 -0.96 -20.31
N GLY A 27 2.82 0.00 -21.24
CA GLY A 27 3.71 -0.04 -22.41
C GLY A 27 3.48 -1.26 -23.32
N GLY A 28 2.25 -1.75 -23.45
CA GLY A 28 1.92 -2.94 -24.25
C GLY A 28 2.11 -4.27 -23.53
N PHE A 29 2.59 -4.26 -22.28
CA PHE A 29 2.73 -5.45 -21.43
C PHE A 29 1.70 -5.43 -20.30
N ASN A 30 1.33 -6.62 -19.79
CA ASN A 30 0.48 -6.74 -18.61
C ASN A 30 1.34 -7.02 -17.39
N PHE A 31 1.40 -6.07 -16.46
CA PHE A 31 2.05 -6.27 -15.17
C PHE A 31 1.06 -6.89 -14.19
N LYS A 32 1.46 -7.96 -13.53
CA LYS A 32 0.65 -8.68 -12.54
C LYS A 32 1.33 -8.67 -11.18
N GLY A 33 0.55 -8.55 -10.12
CA GLY A 33 1.07 -8.60 -8.76
C GLY A 33 -0.04 -8.77 -7.73
N PHE A 34 0.35 -8.70 -6.45
CA PHE A 34 -0.55 -8.77 -5.30
C PHE A 34 -0.25 -7.62 -4.35
N ILE A 35 -1.29 -7.06 -3.77
CA ILE A 35 -1.23 -5.94 -2.83
C ILE A 35 -1.67 -6.47 -1.47
N ASP A 36 -0.79 -6.41 -0.46
CA ASP A 36 -1.04 -7.07 0.82
C ASP A 36 -2.29 -6.55 1.52
N ARG A 37 -2.46 -5.23 1.60
CA ARG A 37 -3.58 -4.59 2.28
C ARG A 37 -3.91 -3.21 1.71
N VAL A 38 -5.21 -2.92 1.66
CA VAL A 38 -5.75 -1.60 1.33
C VAL A 38 -6.74 -1.20 2.41
N ASP A 39 -6.58 0.00 2.95
CA ASP A 39 -7.44 0.56 3.99
C ASP A 39 -8.17 1.80 3.47
N LEU A 40 -9.39 2.03 3.98
CA LEU A 40 -10.04 3.33 3.88
C LEU A 40 -9.34 4.35 4.77
N ILE A 41 -9.16 5.57 4.29
CA ILE A 41 -8.69 6.68 5.12
C ILE A 41 -9.90 7.24 5.89
N PRO A 42 -9.89 7.21 7.24
CA PRO A 42 -11.02 7.68 8.03
C PRO A 42 -11.37 9.14 7.73
N GLY A 43 -12.66 9.42 7.54
CA GLY A 43 -13.17 10.76 7.25
C GLY A 43 -12.98 11.22 5.79
N ALA A 44 -12.29 10.44 4.94
CA ALA A 44 -12.16 10.71 3.52
C ALA A 44 -13.11 9.83 2.71
N LYS A 45 -13.72 10.41 1.67
CA LYS A 45 -14.61 9.68 0.76
C LYS A 45 -13.79 9.03 -0.35
N ASP A 46 -13.89 7.71 -0.44
CA ASP A 46 -13.24 6.90 -1.48
C ASP A 46 -11.70 7.10 -1.58
N GLU A 47 -11.06 7.59 -0.52
CA GLU A 47 -9.60 7.68 -0.44
C GLU A 47 -9.04 6.49 0.34
N VAL A 48 -7.96 5.93 -0.16
CA VAL A 48 -7.37 4.70 0.38
C VAL A 48 -5.87 4.84 0.64
N GLU A 49 -5.42 4.01 1.57
CA GLU A 49 -4.02 3.74 1.87
C GLU A 49 -3.66 2.33 1.41
N ILE A 50 -2.51 2.17 0.75
CA ILE A 50 -1.93 0.85 0.47
C ILE A 50 -0.86 0.57 1.52
N ILE A 51 -0.91 -0.61 2.12
CA ILE A 51 0.06 -1.08 3.12
C ILE A 51 0.74 -2.34 2.57
N ASP A 52 2.06 -2.30 2.42
CA ASP A 52 2.90 -3.42 2.00
C ASP A 52 3.79 -3.85 3.18
N TYR A 53 3.75 -5.13 3.52
CA TYR A 53 4.49 -5.67 4.67
C TYR A 53 5.84 -6.24 4.20
N LYS A 54 6.90 -5.89 4.94
CA LYS A 54 8.24 -6.45 4.72
C LYS A 54 8.81 -6.98 6.01
N ALA A 55 9.00 -8.30 6.05
CA ALA A 55 9.66 -9.05 7.11
C ALA A 55 11.18 -9.17 6.91
N GLY A 56 11.75 -8.51 5.89
CA GLY A 56 13.19 -8.49 5.67
C GLY A 56 13.94 -7.74 6.77
N LYS A 57 15.24 -8.03 6.93
CA LYS A 57 16.14 -7.26 7.80
C LYS A 57 16.54 -5.91 7.18
N TYR A 58 16.44 -5.82 5.85
CA TYR A 58 16.86 -4.66 5.08
C TYR A 58 15.67 -4.04 4.35
N GLU A 59 15.67 -2.71 4.31
CA GLU A 59 14.71 -1.93 3.53
C GLU A 59 15.10 -1.98 2.04
N PRO A 60 14.14 -2.21 1.11
CA PRO A 60 14.42 -2.10 -0.31
C PRO A 60 14.93 -0.69 -0.66
N GLY A 61 15.80 -0.60 -1.67
CA GLY A 61 16.32 0.68 -2.13
C GLY A 61 15.18 1.64 -2.52
N PRO A 62 15.37 2.97 -2.39
CA PRO A 62 14.32 3.95 -2.60
C PRO A 62 13.71 3.89 -4.01
N VAL A 63 14.51 3.59 -5.03
CA VAL A 63 14.05 3.45 -6.43
C VAL A 63 13.16 2.23 -6.60
N GLU A 64 13.57 1.07 -6.08
CA GLU A 64 12.83 -0.19 -6.19
C GLU A 64 11.50 -0.12 -5.43
N ARG A 65 11.56 0.36 -4.17
CA ARG A 65 10.39 0.61 -3.34
C ARG A 65 9.42 1.57 -4.02
N GLY A 66 9.93 2.70 -4.52
CA GLY A 66 9.10 3.70 -5.19
C GLY A 66 8.36 3.10 -6.40
N ARG A 67 9.07 2.34 -7.25
CA ARG A 67 8.46 1.65 -8.40
C ARG A 67 7.38 0.66 -7.97
N GLN A 68 7.67 -0.18 -6.97
CA GLN A 68 6.71 -1.18 -6.49
C GLN A 68 5.43 -0.53 -5.95
N LEU A 69 5.56 0.44 -5.05
CA LEU A 69 4.40 1.08 -4.42
C LEU A 69 3.58 1.91 -5.43
N LEU A 70 4.24 2.56 -6.40
CA LEU A 70 3.54 3.27 -7.48
C LEU A 70 2.79 2.32 -8.41
N LEU A 71 3.34 1.14 -8.70
CA LEU A 71 2.62 0.11 -9.46
C LEU A 71 1.39 -0.39 -8.72
N TYR A 72 1.48 -0.56 -7.40
CA TYR A 72 0.33 -0.93 -6.57
C TYR A 72 -0.73 0.16 -6.57
N ALA A 73 -0.33 1.42 -6.40
CA ALA A 73 -1.25 2.56 -6.50
C ALA A 73 -1.99 2.57 -7.83
N ARG A 74 -1.23 2.44 -8.93
CA ARG A 74 -1.79 2.39 -10.29
C ARG A 74 -2.71 1.18 -10.49
N GLY A 75 -2.37 0.03 -9.90
CA GLY A 75 -3.17 -1.19 -9.95
C GLY A 75 -4.53 -1.04 -9.27
N ILE A 76 -4.56 -0.50 -8.05
CA ILE A 76 -5.81 -0.24 -7.33
C ILE A 76 -6.68 0.76 -8.09
N GLU A 77 -6.13 1.90 -8.50
CA GLU A 77 -6.91 2.91 -9.22
C GLU A 77 -7.38 2.42 -10.59
N TYR A 78 -6.68 1.47 -11.22
CA TYR A 78 -7.11 0.85 -12.46
C TYR A 78 -8.29 -0.10 -12.28
N ILE A 79 -8.21 -0.99 -11.28
CA ILE A 79 -9.21 -2.04 -11.04
C ILE A 79 -10.44 -1.47 -10.34
N TYR A 80 -10.24 -0.49 -9.46
CA TYR A 80 -11.28 0.18 -8.70
C TYR A 80 -11.24 1.70 -8.93
N PRO A 81 -11.70 2.20 -10.09
CA PRO A 81 -11.60 3.62 -10.45
C PRO A 81 -12.30 4.60 -9.50
N LYS A 82 -13.20 4.09 -8.65
CA LYS A 82 -13.84 4.91 -7.62
C LYS A 82 -12.87 5.32 -6.51
N TYR A 83 -11.84 4.53 -6.24
CA TYR A 83 -10.89 4.79 -5.16
C TYR A 83 -9.71 5.61 -5.63
N LYS A 84 -9.27 6.56 -4.80
CA LYS A 84 -8.04 7.34 -4.98
C LYS A 84 -7.02 6.94 -3.93
N VAL A 85 -5.81 6.56 -4.36
CA VAL A 85 -4.73 6.23 -3.44
C VAL A 85 -4.07 7.54 -3.00
N LYS A 86 -4.08 7.80 -1.69
CA LYS A 86 -3.50 9.02 -1.09
C LYS A 86 -2.27 8.74 -0.25
N ARG A 87 -2.16 7.52 0.27
CA ARG A 87 -1.05 7.13 1.13
C ARG A 87 -0.53 5.75 0.75
N LEU A 88 0.79 5.60 0.86
CA LEU A 88 1.51 4.37 0.65
C LEU A 88 2.38 4.12 1.89
N THR A 89 2.22 2.97 2.53
CA THR A 89 2.99 2.60 3.72
C THR A 89 3.73 1.30 3.47
N LEU A 90 5.05 1.35 3.66
CA LEU A 90 5.90 0.17 3.78
C LEU A 90 6.04 -0.16 5.27
N GLU A 91 5.33 -1.19 5.72
CA GLU A 91 5.37 -1.67 7.10
C GLU A 91 6.56 -2.63 7.29
N LEU A 92 7.58 -2.14 7.98
CA LEU A 92 8.83 -2.85 8.23
C LEU A 92 8.73 -3.55 9.58
N LEU A 93 8.35 -4.83 9.56
CA LEU A 93 8.05 -5.60 10.77
C LEU A 93 9.26 -5.77 11.70
N ASN A 94 10.47 -5.73 11.15
CA ASN A 94 11.72 -5.85 11.88
C ASN A 94 12.41 -4.50 12.17
N LEU A 95 11.82 -3.38 11.77
CA LEU A 95 12.40 -2.05 11.98
C LEU A 95 11.48 -1.16 12.84
N PRO A 96 12.04 -0.15 13.54
CA PRO A 96 11.27 0.64 14.51
C PRO A 96 10.13 1.48 13.90
N ASN A 97 10.23 1.85 12.63
CA ASN A 97 9.26 2.73 11.99
C ASN A 97 8.93 2.24 10.58
N PRO A 98 7.65 2.30 10.17
CA PRO A 98 7.28 2.15 8.77
C PRO A 98 7.82 3.30 7.91
N ARG A 99 7.66 3.20 6.59
CA ARG A 99 7.87 4.32 5.66
C ARG A 99 6.55 4.68 5.03
N THR A 100 6.04 5.87 5.36
CA THR A 100 4.78 6.38 4.83
C THR A 100 5.07 7.49 3.84
N PHE A 101 4.39 7.44 2.71
CA PHE A 101 4.46 8.43 1.63
C PHE A 101 3.04 8.91 1.34
N GLU A 102 2.86 10.22 1.25
CA GLU A 102 1.58 10.83 0.92
C GLU A 102 1.65 11.50 -0.45
N PHE A 103 0.61 11.29 -1.24
CA PHE A 103 0.43 12.02 -2.50
C PHE A 103 -0.12 13.41 -2.17
N ASN A 104 0.77 14.39 -2.09
CA ASN A 104 0.38 15.79 -2.05
C ASN A 104 -0.17 16.18 -3.43
N CYS A 105 -1.48 16.10 -3.60
CA CYS A 105 -2.14 16.86 -4.66
C CYS A 105 -2.39 18.26 -4.10
N GLY A 106 -1.69 19.26 -4.66
CA GLY A 106 -2.11 20.66 -4.57
C GLY A 106 -3.35 20.92 -5.41
#